data_AF-A0A7W0UKZ4-F1
#
_entry.id   AF-A0A7W0UKZ4-F1
#
_cell.length_a   1.000
_cell.length_b   1.000
_cell.length_c   1.000
_cell.angle_alpha   90.00
_cell.angle_beta   90.00
_cell.angle_gamma   90.00
#
_symmetry.space_group_name_H-M   'P 1'
#
loop_
_entity.id
_entity.type
_entity.pdbx_description
1 polymer ?
#
loop_
_entity_poly.entity_id
_entity_poly.type
_entity_poly.pdbx_seq_one_letter_code
_entity_poly.pdbx_strand_id
1 'polypeptide(L)'
;HDGVIYVPLGKQLPASALSMPAPSVSPNGTTSASPSITSGPYTIDSGSAVKIASAATNAGMGTYDFTQGGSLTLSVPADATAATYRSDVTFSTVTGP
;
A
#
# COMPACT_ATOMS: atom_id res chain seq x y z
N HIS A 1 -3.90 0.92 -33.16
CA HIS A 1 -2.96 0.73 -32.03
C HIS A 1 -3.18 1.88 -31.07
N ASP A 2 -4.15 1.76 -30.16
CA ASP A 2 -4.39 2.78 -29.13
C ASP A 2 -3.38 2.59 -28.00
N GLY A 3 -2.15 3.05 -28.26
CA GLY A 3 -1.13 3.15 -27.22
C GLY A 3 -1.51 4.28 -26.28
N VAL A 4 -1.93 3.93 -25.07
CA VAL A 4 -2.12 4.91 -23.99
C VAL A 4 -0.78 5.59 -23.74
N ILE A 5 -0.67 6.87 -24.11
CA ILE A 5 0.51 7.70 -23.83
C ILE A 5 0.36 8.19 -22.39
N TYR A 6 1.12 7.59 -21.48
CA TYR A 6 1.24 8.11 -20.11
C TYR A 6 1.95 9.47 -20.12
N VAL A 7 1.68 10.30 -19.13
CA VAL A 7 2.35 11.60 -19.00
C VAL A 7 3.88 11.39 -19.04
N PRO A 8 4.61 12.08 -19.94
CA PRO A 8 6.05 11.92 -20.05
C PRO A 8 6.75 12.18 -18.70
N LEU A 9 7.87 11.48 -18.45
CA LEU A 9 8.77 11.72 -17.31
C LEU A 9 8.93 13.24 -17.07
N GLY A 10 8.44 13.73 -15.93
CA GLY A 10 8.47 15.15 -15.55
C GLY A 10 7.13 15.75 -15.12
N LYS A 11 6.00 15.09 -15.40
CA LYS A 11 4.67 15.48 -14.91
C LYS A 11 4.09 14.36 -14.04
N GLN A 12 4.62 14.26 -12.83
CA GLN A 12 4.12 13.33 -11.81
C GLN A 12 3.07 14.03 -10.96
N LEU A 13 2.17 13.26 -10.36
CA LEU A 13 1.41 13.78 -9.23
C LEU A 13 2.39 14.15 -8.10
N PRO A 14 2.04 15.11 -7.23
CA PRO A 14 2.83 15.41 -6.05
C PRO A 14 3.07 14.13 -5.24
N ALA A 15 4.26 14.01 -4.65
CA ALA A 15 4.48 12.97 -3.65
C ALA A 15 3.41 13.10 -2.55
N SER A 16 2.98 11.97 -2.00
CA SER A 16 1.88 11.90 -1.04
C SER A 16 0.48 12.11 -1.62
N ALA A 17 0.31 11.97 -2.93
CA ALA A 17 -1.00 12.01 -3.58
C ALA A 17 -1.79 10.71 -3.38
N LEU A 18 -1.10 9.59 -3.12
CA LEU A 18 -1.72 8.27 -2.97
C LEU A 18 -1.69 7.79 -1.52
N SER A 19 -2.87 7.62 -0.94
CA SER A 19 -3.02 7.12 0.43
C SER A 19 -3.94 5.91 0.54
N MET A 20 -3.63 5.06 1.51
CA MET A 20 -4.35 3.81 1.78
C MET A 20 -4.71 3.71 3.27
N PRO A 21 -5.94 3.32 3.65
CA PRO A 21 -6.28 3.06 5.05
C PRO A 21 -5.51 1.85 5.60
N ALA A 22 -5.44 1.75 6.93
CA ALA A 22 -4.94 0.54 7.58
C ALA A 22 -5.77 -0.69 7.17
N PRO A 23 -5.17 -1.82 6.76
CA PRO A 23 -5.91 -3.05 6.54
C PRO A 23 -6.36 -3.65 7.86
N SER A 24 -7.37 -4.52 7.80
CA SER A 24 -7.63 -5.48 8.86
C SER A 24 -6.84 -6.76 8.60
N VAL A 25 -6.56 -7.49 9.69
CA VAL A 25 -5.90 -8.79 9.63
C VAL A 25 -6.74 -9.82 10.37
N SER A 26 -6.96 -10.97 9.74
CA SER A 26 -7.66 -12.10 10.33
C SER A 26 -6.80 -13.36 10.29
N PRO A 27 -6.76 -14.19 11.35
CA PRO A 27 -6.14 -15.51 11.28
C PRO A 27 -6.86 -16.38 10.26
N ASN A 28 -6.09 -17.16 9.49
CA ASN A 28 -6.58 -18.12 8.51
C ASN A 28 -6.00 -19.51 8.85
N GLY A 29 -6.79 -20.33 9.54
CA GLY A 29 -6.37 -21.69 9.91
C GLY A 29 -5.19 -21.75 10.88
N THR A 30 -4.90 -20.66 11.62
CA THR A 30 -3.80 -20.59 12.60
C THR A 30 -4.28 -20.17 13.98
N THR A 31 -3.57 -20.62 15.02
CA THR A 31 -3.74 -20.19 16.41
C THR A 31 -2.60 -19.28 16.89
N SER A 32 -1.58 -19.06 16.04
CA SER A 32 -0.46 -18.15 16.32
C SER A 32 -0.94 -16.70 16.43
N ALA A 33 -0.30 -15.88 17.27
CA ALA A 33 -0.76 -14.52 17.52
C ALA A 33 -0.75 -13.66 16.26
N SER A 34 -1.80 -12.87 16.04
CA SER A 34 -1.94 -12.01 14.87
C SER A 34 -0.80 -10.99 14.75
N PRO A 35 -0.38 -10.65 13.52
CA PRO A 35 0.52 -9.54 13.26
C PRO A 35 -0.04 -8.22 13.84
N SER A 36 0.84 -7.36 14.31
CA SER A 36 0.49 -5.99 14.66
C SER A 36 0.41 -5.12 13.41
N ILE A 37 -0.70 -4.43 13.20
CA ILE A 37 -0.88 -3.44 12.14
C ILE A 37 -0.41 -2.08 12.64
N THR A 38 0.44 -1.38 11.86
CA THR A 38 0.81 0.00 12.16
C THR A 38 -0.37 0.94 11.91
N SER A 39 -0.56 1.97 12.73
CA SER A 39 -1.65 2.93 12.51
C SER A 39 -1.55 3.60 11.14
N GLY A 40 -2.70 3.74 10.46
CA GLY A 40 -2.84 4.45 9.18
C GLY A 40 -3.58 5.78 9.32
N PRO A 41 -3.89 6.48 8.22
CA PRO A 41 -3.65 6.08 6.83
C PRO A 41 -2.17 6.13 6.42
N TYR A 42 -1.81 5.39 5.38
CA TYR A 42 -0.45 5.29 4.83
C TYR A 42 -0.32 6.10 3.55
N THR A 43 0.78 6.83 3.45
CA THR A 43 1.20 7.50 2.22
C THR A 43 2.17 6.62 1.45
N ILE A 44 1.71 5.99 0.36
CA ILE A 44 2.42 4.88 -0.30
C ILE A 44 3.24 5.28 -1.53
N ASP A 45 3.27 6.57 -1.85
CA ASP A 45 4.01 7.18 -2.97
C ASP A 45 5.05 8.21 -2.49
N SER A 46 5.50 8.09 -1.23
CA SER A 46 6.47 9.01 -0.61
C SER A 46 7.93 8.77 -1.01
N GLY A 47 8.19 7.82 -1.92
CA GLY A 47 9.55 7.42 -2.32
C GLY A 47 10.28 6.53 -1.31
N SER A 48 9.64 6.16 -0.21
CA SER A 48 10.15 5.23 0.82
C SER A 48 9.15 4.11 1.09
N ALA A 49 9.65 2.94 1.49
CA ALA A 49 8.80 1.83 1.87
C ALA A 49 8.03 2.14 3.17
N VAL A 50 6.71 1.90 3.15
CA VAL A 50 5.86 2.04 4.33
C VAL A 50 5.68 0.68 4.99
N LYS A 51 6.04 0.57 6.28
CA LYS A 51 5.72 -0.61 7.07
C LYS A 51 4.23 -0.62 7.39
N ILE A 52 3.55 -1.71 7.06
CA ILE A 52 2.09 -1.90 7.27
C ILE A 52 1.80 -2.83 8.44
N ALA A 53 2.58 -3.90 8.55
CA ALA A 53 2.41 -4.90 9.59
C ALA A 53 3.76 -5.45 10.05
N SER A 54 3.79 -6.01 11.26
CA SER A 54 4.89 -6.85 11.72
C SER A 54 4.37 -8.07 12.45
N ALA A 55 5.04 -9.20 12.24
CA ALA A 55 4.81 -10.42 13.01
C ALA A 55 4.99 -10.15 14.52
N ALA A 56 4.19 -10.84 15.33
CA ALA A 56 4.36 -10.83 16.77
C ALA A 56 5.65 -11.57 17.16
N THR A 57 6.42 -10.99 18.08
CA THR A 57 7.69 -11.58 18.54
C THR A 57 7.42 -12.90 19.27
N ASN A 58 8.18 -13.95 18.92
CA ASN A 58 8.08 -15.29 19.53
C ASN A 58 6.68 -15.94 19.46
N ALA A 59 5.86 -15.58 18.48
CA ALA A 59 4.48 -16.04 18.38
C ALA A 59 4.27 -17.27 17.48
N GLY A 60 5.34 -17.83 16.92
CA GLY A 60 5.27 -18.92 15.93
C GLY A 60 4.88 -18.43 14.54
N MET A 61 4.74 -19.36 13.60
CA MET A 61 4.30 -19.09 12.22
C MET A 61 2.79 -19.27 12.08
N GLY A 62 2.17 -18.52 11.19
CA GLY A 62 0.74 -18.62 10.92
C GLY A 62 0.38 -18.01 9.56
N THR A 63 -0.79 -18.40 9.05
CA THR A 63 -1.36 -17.82 7.83
C THR A 63 -2.41 -16.80 8.22
N TYR A 64 -2.38 -15.62 7.59
CA TYR A 64 -3.27 -14.51 7.91
C TYR A 64 -3.77 -13.86 6.63
N ASP A 65 -5.05 -13.52 6.61
CA ASP A 65 -5.67 -12.79 5.52
C ASP A 65 -5.66 -11.29 5.85
N PHE A 66 -5.16 -10.49 4.91
CA PHE A 66 -5.19 -9.02 4.99
C PHE A 66 -6.30 -8.50 4.09
N THR A 67 -7.24 -7.78 4.69
CA THR A 67 -8.36 -7.17 3.96
C THR A 67 -8.20 -5.66 3.98
N GLN A 68 -8.36 -5.03 2.81
CA GLN A 68 -8.26 -3.57 2.70
C GLN A 68 -9.36 -2.90 3.55
N GLY A 69 -8.98 -2.00 4.45
CA GLY A 69 -9.92 -1.33 5.36
C GLY A 69 -10.81 -0.27 4.71
N GLY A 70 -10.68 -0.03 3.40
CA GLY A 70 -11.43 0.98 2.64
C GLY A 70 -10.80 1.28 1.28
N SER A 71 -11.21 2.38 0.65
CA SER A 71 -10.73 2.74 -0.68
C SER A 71 -9.31 3.31 -0.70
N LEU A 72 -8.58 3.04 -1.78
CA LEU A 72 -7.39 3.80 -2.14
C LEU A 72 -7.81 5.23 -2.51
N THR A 73 -7.17 6.23 -1.89
CA THR A 73 -7.52 7.64 -2.10
C THR A 73 -6.42 8.33 -2.89
N LEU A 74 -6.81 8.94 -4.02
CA LEU A 74 -5.95 9.75 -4.87
C LEU A 74 -6.32 11.23 -4.74
N SER A 75 -5.37 12.07 -4.33
CA SER A 75 -5.51 13.52 -4.37
C SER A 75 -4.94 14.06 -5.68
N VAL A 76 -5.80 14.63 -6.52
CA VAL A 76 -5.38 15.25 -7.80
C VAL A 76 -5.35 16.77 -7.58
N PRO A 77 -4.19 17.43 -7.73
CA PRO A 77 -4.12 18.88 -7.56
C PRO A 77 -4.80 19.59 -8.74
N ALA A 78 -5.25 20.83 -8.51
CA ALA A 78 -6.02 21.59 -9.50
C ALA A 78 -5.23 21.95 -10.77
N ASP A 79 -3.90 21.97 -10.68
CA ASP A 79 -2.98 22.21 -11.79
C ASP A 79 -2.51 20.92 -12.49
N ALA A 80 -3.06 19.77 -12.11
CA ALA A 80 -2.80 18.51 -12.80
C ALA A 80 -3.24 18.60 -14.27
N THR A 81 -2.35 18.18 -15.17
CA THR A 81 -2.64 18.17 -16.60
C THR A 81 -3.64 17.05 -16.92
N ALA A 82 -4.58 17.32 -17.83
CA ALA A 82 -5.52 16.33 -18.34
C ALA A 82 -4.80 15.28 -19.22
N ALA A 83 -4.30 14.23 -18.58
CA ALA A 83 -3.55 13.15 -19.19
C ALA A 83 -3.72 11.86 -18.38
N THR A 84 -3.20 10.73 -18.90
CA THR A 84 -3.23 9.45 -18.18
C THR A 84 -2.00 9.31 -17.28
N TYR A 85 -2.23 9.14 -15.97
CA TYR A 85 -1.21 8.86 -14.97
C TYR A 85 -1.17 7.35 -14.67
N ARG A 86 0.01 6.85 -14.29
CA ARG A 86 0.23 5.46 -13.87
C ARG A 86 0.88 5.44 -12.50
N SER A 87 0.38 4.57 -11.63
CA SER A 87 0.99 4.25 -10.34
C SER A 87 1.13 2.74 -10.23
N ASP A 88 2.34 2.27 -9.92
CA ASP A 88 2.60 0.87 -9.63
C ASP A 88 2.76 0.71 -8.11
N VAL A 89 1.88 -0.08 -7.49
CA VAL A 89 1.94 -0.37 -6.05
C VAL A 89 2.58 -1.74 -5.86
N THR A 90 3.70 -1.79 -5.15
CA THR A 90 4.41 -3.04 -4.86
C THR A 90 4.25 -3.39 -3.39
N PHE A 91 3.84 -4.63 -3.12
CA PHE A 91 3.81 -5.20 -1.78
C PHE A 91 4.94 -6.22 -1.63
N SER A 92 5.69 -6.10 -0.54
CA SER A 92 6.75 -7.04 -0.20
C SER A 92 6.56 -7.54 1.22
N THR A 93 6.65 -8.86 1.39
CA THR A 93 6.69 -9.48 2.72
C THR A 93 8.14 -9.87 3.01
N VAL A 94 8.72 -9.27 4.06
CA VAL A 94 10.03 -9.70 4.56
C VAL A 94 9.79 -10.79 5.60
N THR A 95 10.15 -12.02 5.27
CA THR A 95 10.11 -13.17 6.18
C THR A 95 11.49 -13.43 6.76
N GLY A 96 11.57 -13.73 8.06
CA GLY A 96 12.77 -14.31 8.68
C GLY A 96 12.80 -15.83 8.51
N PRO A 97 13.97 -16.48 8.70
CA PRO A 97 14.04 -17.94 8.82
C PRO A 97 13.25 -18.47 10.02
#